data_AF-A0A9Q9AHB5-F1
#
_entry.id   AF-A0A9Q9AHB5-F1
#
_cell.length_a   1.000
_cell.length_b   1.000
_cell.length_c   1.000
_cell.angle_alpha   90.00
_cell.angle_beta   90.00
_cell.angle_gamma   90.00
#
_symmetry.space_group_name_H-M   'P 1'
#
loop_
_entity.id
_entity.type
_entity.pdbx_description
1 polymer ?
#
loop_
_entity_poly.entity_id
_entity_poly.type
_entity_poly.pdbx_seq_one_letter_code
_entity_poly.pdbx_strand_id
1 'polypeptide(L)'
;MQQDSLGSSSFWYQYLRTAPRYGHGHHPENLTVADDITMAKAKGTSIETEFNELRGQREEEWTTGISMLRSFGWDVSTYTMEQYLWARTVLECRSFYSSTLAKAINDINVDYQYLVDPIGPLDNMDLILFPVLEFRNCDNRAIATYTPRKSSFTLTLDGSLEPGQEIRFSYSVDETDMTHFPNRQALVEYGFAMQTPDCIEVPLPISDAQYPAFHSSQVYFGNPYETSANQAQKAVSIRLCSHREGFPSMDAPFQLFHRDLVARVAFEVASPCEKARLRTDPVVRRNNQCFDATIARLREICTSTLNRLRADDAIDSKIDNRAQLYIS
;
A
#
# COMPACT_ATOMS: atom_id res chain seq x y z
N MET A 1 0.43 -22.08 -2.51
CA MET A 1 0.44 -23.11 -3.57
C MET A 1 0.58 -24.53 -3.02
N GLN A 2 1.76 -24.94 -2.52
CA GLN A 2 2.00 -26.33 -2.09
C GLN A 2 0.95 -26.87 -1.12
N GLN A 3 0.58 -26.08 -0.10
CA GLN A 3 -0.39 -26.49 0.91
C GLN A 3 -1.80 -26.73 0.34
N ASP A 4 -2.17 -26.07 -0.77
CA ASP A 4 -3.44 -26.31 -1.46
C ASP A 4 -3.35 -27.57 -2.34
N SER A 5 -2.22 -27.77 -3.03
CA SER A 5 -1.96 -28.97 -3.85
C SER A 5 -1.98 -30.27 -3.04
N LEU A 6 -1.66 -30.22 -1.74
CA LEU A 6 -1.74 -31.37 -0.84
C LEU A 6 -3.19 -31.82 -0.55
N GLY A 7 -4.20 -31.01 -0.86
CA GLY A 7 -5.60 -31.34 -0.64
C GLY A 7 -5.89 -31.74 0.81
N SER A 8 -6.68 -32.79 1.01
CA SER A 8 -7.07 -33.26 2.35
C SER A 8 -5.92 -33.75 3.23
N SER A 9 -4.72 -33.94 2.66
CA SER A 9 -3.51 -34.29 3.41
C SER A 9 -2.83 -33.07 4.03
N SER A 10 -3.22 -31.86 3.65
CA SER A 10 -2.71 -30.63 4.24
C SER A 10 -3.26 -30.43 5.65
N PHE A 11 -2.38 -30.10 6.60
CA PHE A 11 -2.80 -29.65 7.93
C PHE A 11 -3.73 -28.43 7.83
N TRP A 12 -3.48 -27.55 6.85
CA TRP A 12 -4.24 -26.32 6.61
C TRP A 12 -5.45 -26.52 5.69
N TYR A 13 -5.81 -27.76 5.34
CA TYR A 13 -6.84 -28.03 4.33
C TYR A 13 -8.16 -27.30 4.61
N GLN A 14 -8.65 -27.36 5.86
CA GLN A 14 -9.93 -26.72 6.21
C GLN A 14 -9.86 -25.20 6.09
N TYR A 15 -8.74 -24.59 6.47
CA TYR A 15 -8.53 -23.16 6.31
C TYR A 15 -8.49 -22.78 4.83
N LEU A 16 -7.69 -23.47 4.01
CA LEU A 16 -7.56 -23.14 2.58
C LEU A 16 -8.87 -23.27 1.81
N ARG A 17 -9.81 -24.12 2.27
CA ARG A 17 -11.15 -24.22 1.68
C ARG A 17 -12.03 -22.98 1.87
N THR A 18 -11.69 -22.14 2.84
CA THR A 18 -12.41 -20.90 3.14
C THR A 18 -11.80 -19.69 2.45
N ALA A 19 -10.61 -19.82 1.86
CA ALA A 19 -10.05 -18.80 1.00
C ALA A 19 -10.88 -18.66 -0.30
N PRO A 20 -10.92 -17.47 -0.92
CA PRO A 20 -11.53 -17.27 -2.22
C PRO A 20 -10.97 -18.29 -3.22
N ARG A 21 -11.81 -18.91 -4.05
CA ARG A 21 -11.39 -19.95 -5.00
C ARG A 21 -11.05 -19.37 -6.36
N TYR A 22 -10.03 -19.93 -7.01
CA TYR A 22 -9.78 -19.68 -8.42
C TYR A 22 -10.84 -20.31 -9.33
N GLY A 23 -11.18 -19.64 -10.44
CA GLY A 23 -12.06 -20.17 -11.49
C GLY A 23 -13.59 -20.10 -11.28
N HIS A 24 -14.11 -19.53 -10.18
CA HIS A 24 -15.56 -19.45 -9.93
C HIS A 24 -16.18 -18.07 -10.19
N GLY A 25 -15.92 -17.47 -11.36
CA GLY A 25 -16.56 -16.22 -11.82
C GLY A 25 -16.25 -14.95 -11.00
N HIS A 26 -15.61 -15.13 -9.85
CA HIS A 26 -14.96 -14.10 -9.05
C HIS A 26 -13.46 -14.36 -9.19
N HIS A 27 -12.89 -13.82 -10.28
CA HIS A 27 -11.49 -13.95 -10.65
C HIS A 27 -10.60 -13.53 -9.47
N PRO A 28 -9.79 -14.44 -8.87
CA PRO A 28 -8.84 -14.06 -7.81
C PRO A 28 -7.72 -13.18 -8.34
N GLU A 29 -7.49 -13.21 -9.66
CA GLU A 29 -6.64 -12.25 -10.35
C GLU A 29 -7.11 -10.81 -10.06
N ASN A 30 -8.41 -10.53 -9.93
CA ASN A 30 -8.94 -9.18 -9.66
C ASN A 30 -8.49 -8.52 -8.34
N LEU A 31 -7.92 -9.29 -7.41
CA LEU A 31 -7.52 -8.73 -6.11
C LEU A 31 -6.11 -8.10 -6.16
N THR A 32 -5.28 -8.43 -7.16
CA THR A 32 -3.93 -7.83 -7.36
C THR A 32 -3.53 -7.61 -8.83
N VAL A 33 -4.26 -8.17 -9.79
CA VAL A 33 -4.10 -7.96 -11.24
C VAL A 33 -5.48 -7.58 -11.78
N ALA A 34 -5.69 -6.28 -11.99
CA ALA A 34 -6.97 -5.76 -12.46
C ALA A 34 -7.51 -6.53 -13.68
N ASP A 35 -8.81 -6.84 -13.67
CA ASP A 35 -9.50 -7.32 -14.86
C ASP A 35 -9.50 -6.27 -15.97
N ASP A 36 -9.87 -6.69 -17.19
CA ASP A 36 -9.92 -5.82 -18.35
C ASP A 36 -10.80 -4.58 -18.13
N ILE A 37 -11.88 -4.71 -17.35
CA ILE A 37 -12.80 -3.60 -17.04
C ILE A 37 -12.10 -2.59 -16.11
N THR A 38 -11.43 -3.08 -15.07
CA THR A 38 -10.70 -2.27 -14.09
C THR A 38 -9.50 -1.61 -14.76
N MET A 39 -8.76 -2.33 -15.59
CA MET A 39 -7.67 -1.78 -16.39
C MET A 39 -8.15 -0.72 -17.38
N ALA A 40 -9.29 -0.94 -18.04
CA ALA A 40 -9.87 0.06 -18.94
C ALA A 40 -10.21 1.36 -18.19
N LYS A 41 -10.74 1.26 -16.95
CA LYS A 41 -11.03 2.41 -16.08
C LYS A 41 -9.78 3.05 -15.47
N ALA A 42 -8.73 2.28 -15.25
CA ALA A 42 -7.47 2.78 -14.71
C ALA A 42 -6.62 3.51 -15.76
N LYS A 43 -6.96 3.37 -17.05
CA LYS A 43 -6.19 3.88 -18.17
C LYS A 43 -5.92 5.39 -18.06
N GLY A 44 -4.66 5.78 -18.26
CA GLY A 44 -4.20 7.18 -18.15
C GLY A 44 -3.96 7.65 -16.70
N THR A 45 -4.36 6.87 -15.70
CA THR A 45 -4.08 7.16 -14.29
C THR A 45 -2.78 6.52 -13.84
N SER A 46 -2.26 6.91 -12.67
CA SER A 46 -1.11 6.23 -12.06
C SER A 46 -1.40 4.76 -11.71
N ILE A 47 -2.67 4.42 -11.50
CA ILE A 47 -3.12 3.06 -11.16
C ILE A 47 -2.84 2.09 -12.31
N GLU A 48 -2.96 2.52 -13.57
CA GLU A 48 -2.61 1.68 -14.73
C GLU A 48 -1.12 1.29 -14.70
N THR A 49 -0.24 2.26 -14.43
CA THR A 49 1.20 2.00 -14.32
C THR A 49 1.49 0.99 -13.21
N GLU A 50 0.87 1.17 -12.05
CA GLU A 50 1.07 0.28 -10.90
C GLU A 50 0.59 -1.14 -11.16
N PHE A 51 -0.58 -1.32 -11.79
CA PHE A 51 -1.05 -2.65 -12.17
C PHE A 51 -0.11 -3.34 -13.16
N ASN A 52 0.42 -2.59 -14.13
CA ASN A 52 1.38 -3.13 -15.10
C ASN A 52 2.71 -3.51 -14.45
N GLU A 53 3.25 -2.66 -13.57
CA GLU A 53 4.47 -2.93 -12.81
C GLU A 53 4.30 -4.14 -11.89
N LEU A 54 3.19 -4.19 -11.15
CA LEU A 54 2.86 -5.29 -10.26
C LEU A 54 2.76 -6.60 -11.04
N ARG A 55 2.06 -6.60 -12.18
CA ARG A 55 1.98 -7.77 -13.06
C ARG A 55 3.35 -8.24 -13.51
N GLY A 56 4.20 -7.33 -14.00
CA GLY A 56 5.56 -7.66 -14.43
C GLY A 56 6.39 -8.27 -13.29
N GLN A 57 6.34 -7.67 -12.10
CA GLN A 57 6.99 -8.19 -10.91
C GLN A 57 6.51 -9.61 -10.57
N ARG A 58 5.20 -9.88 -10.60
CA ARG A 58 4.65 -11.22 -10.33
C ARG A 58 5.12 -12.25 -11.34
N GLU A 59 5.17 -11.87 -12.62
CA GLU A 59 5.65 -12.76 -13.69
C GLU A 59 7.13 -13.12 -13.51
N GLU A 60 7.95 -12.15 -13.08
CA GLU A 60 9.37 -12.34 -12.76
C GLU A 60 9.57 -13.21 -11.52
N GLU A 61 8.87 -12.91 -10.42
CA GLU A 61 8.91 -13.68 -9.17
C GLU A 61 8.53 -15.14 -9.39
N TRP A 62 7.45 -15.39 -10.14
CA TRP A 62 7.03 -16.73 -10.54
C TRP A 62 8.14 -17.46 -11.30
N THR A 63 8.67 -16.82 -12.34
CA THR A 63 9.67 -17.43 -13.23
C THR A 63 10.93 -17.79 -12.46
N THR A 64 11.40 -16.86 -11.61
CA THR A 64 12.56 -17.03 -10.74
C THR A 64 12.33 -18.14 -9.71
N GLY A 65 11.20 -18.10 -9.00
CA GLY A 65 10.87 -19.08 -7.97
C GLY A 65 10.74 -20.50 -8.51
N ILE A 66 10.08 -20.66 -9.67
CA ILE A 66 9.95 -21.97 -10.33
C ILE A 66 11.30 -22.49 -10.83
N SER A 67 12.15 -21.62 -11.38
CA SER A 67 13.51 -22.00 -11.79
C SER A 67 14.34 -22.48 -10.59
N MET A 68 14.25 -21.78 -9.47
CA MET A 68 14.94 -22.12 -8.23
C MET A 68 14.46 -23.45 -7.65
N LEU A 69 13.14 -23.67 -7.55
CA LEU A 69 12.59 -24.94 -7.06
C LEU A 69 13.05 -26.13 -7.92
N ARG A 70 13.07 -25.98 -9.25
CA ARG A 70 13.60 -27.01 -10.15
C ARG A 70 15.08 -27.30 -9.91
N SER A 71 15.90 -26.27 -9.66
CA SER A 71 17.34 -26.47 -9.43
C SER A 71 17.62 -27.25 -8.14
N PHE A 72 16.71 -27.18 -7.16
CA PHE A 72 16.72 -28.02 -5.95
C PHE A 72 16.03 -29.39 -6.12
N GLY A 73 15.64 -29.78 -7.33
CA GLY A 73 15.05 -31.08 -7.62
C GLY A 73 13.58 -31.23 -7.24
N TRP A 74 12.86 -30.13 -7.02
CA TRP A 74 11.42 -30.18 -6.74
C TRP A 74 10.64 -30.44 -8.03
N ASP A 75 9.61 -31.29 -7.94
CA ASP A 75 8.63 -31.44 -9.02
C ASP A 75 7.64 -30.26 -9.00
N VAL A 76 7.79 -29.38 -9.97
CA VAL A 76 6.94 -28.19 -10.17
C VAL A 76 5.96 -28.35 -11.33
N SER A 77 5.85 -29.54 -11.91
CA SER A 77 5.01 -29.78 -13.11
C SER A 77 3.53 -29.47 -12.90
N THR A 78 3.07 -29.53 -11.64
CA THR A 78 1.69 -29.26 -11.23
C THR A 78 1.43 -27.80 -10.88
N TYR A 79 2.47 -26.97 -10.81
CA TYR A 79 2.36 -25.57 -10.40
C TYR A 79 2.01 -24.69 -11.61
N THR A 80 0.99 -23.85 -11.46
CA THR A 80 0.58 -22.89 -12.50
C THR A 80 0.74 -21.44 -12.05
N MET A 81 0.90 -20.52 -13.01
CA MET A 81 0.91 -19.08 -12.74
C MET A 81 -0.37 -18.63 -12.03
N GLU A 82 -1.53 -19.17 -12.43
CA GLU A 82 -2.81 -18.86 -11.80
C GLU A 82 -2.84 -19.23 -10.31
N GLN A 83 -2.33 -20.42 -9.96
CA GLN A 83 -2.20 -20.84 -8.56
C GLN A 83 -1.21 -19.97 -7.78
N TYR A 84 -0.15 -19.50 -8.44
CA TYR A 84 0.80 -18.57 -7.84
C TYR A 84 0.16 -17.23 -7.55
N LEU A 85 -0.48 -16.60 -8.55
CA LEU A 85 -1.16 -15.33 -8.41
C LEU A 85 -2.21 -15.44 -7.30
N TRP A 86 -3.06 -16.46 -7.32
CA TRP A 86 -4.02 -16.72 -6.23
C TRP A 86 -3.36 -16.81 -4.86
N ALA A 87 -2.30 -17.63 -4.73
CA ALA A 87 -1.64 -17.82 -3.43
C ALA A 87 -0.97 -16.53 -2.95
N ARG A 88 -0.40 -15.75 -3.87
CA ARG A 88 0.24 -14.47 -3.58
C ARG A 88 -0.80 -13.45 -3.13
N THR A 89 -1.89 -13.30 -3.87
CA THR A 89 -3.04 -12.47 -3.50
C THR A 89 -3.58 -12.84 -2.12
N VAL A 90 -3.84 -14.14 -1.87
CA VAL A 90 -4.32 -14.59 -0.55
C VAL A 90 -3.31 -14.21 0.53
N LEU A 91 -2.01 -14.37 0.28
CA LEU A 91 -0.99 -13.99 1.24
C LEU A 91 -1.00 -12.47 1.49
N GLU A 92 -0.95 -11.66 0.44
CA GLU A 92 -0.84 -10.20 0.59
C GLU A 92 -2.07 -9.55 1.19
N CYS A 93 -3.27 -9.90 0.73
CA CYS A 93 -4.50 -9.26 1.19
C CYS A 93 -4.94 -9.69 2.60
N ARG A 94 -4.33 -10.75 3.16
CA ARG A 94 -4.81 -11.39 4.40
C ARG A 94 -3.72 -11.65 5.44
N SER A 95 -2.47 -11.41 5.08
CA SER A 95 -1.36 -11.62 6.00
C SER A 95 -1.22 -10.47 6.99
N PHE A 96 -0.45 -10.78 8.02
CA PHE A 96 0.08 -9.86 8.98
C PHE A 96 1.59 -9.91 8.82
N TYR A 97 2.26 -8.80 9.11
CA TYR A 97 3.70 -8.84 9.30
C TYR A 97 4.02 -9.72 10.50
N SER A 98 5.03 -10.55 10.37
CA SER A 98 5.54 -11.41 11.44
C SER A 98 5.91 -10.62 12.69
N SER A 99 6.32 -9.35 12.54
CA SER A 99 6.55 -8.40 13.65
C SER A 99 5.34 -8.18 14.55
N THR A 100 4.12 -8.49 14.09
CA THR A 100 2.92 -8.51 14.96
C THR A 100 3.10 -9.49 16.13
N LEU A 101 3.96 -10.50 15.98
CA LEU A 101 4.33 -11.44 17.02
C LEU A 101 5.53 -11.00 17.87
N ALA A 102 6.15 -9.84 17.60
CA ALA A 102 7.36 -9.39 18.31
C ALA A 102 7.15 -9.26 19.83
N LYS A 103 5.95 -8.88 20.28
CA LYS A 103 5.63 -8.83 21.73
C LYS A 103 5.61 -10.22 22.39
N ALA A 104 5.52 -11.29 21.60
CA ALA A 104 5.63 -12.68 22.04
C ALA A 104 7.01 -13.30 21.75
N ILE A 105 7.99 -12.52 21.24
CA ILE A 105 9.29 -13.05 20.78
C ILE A 105 10.08 -13.82 21.84
N ASN A 106 9.98 -13.39 23.10
CA ASN A 106 10.63 -14.05 24.23
C ASN A 106 10.06 -15.45 24.50
N ASP A 107 8.85 -15.73 24.01
CA ASP A 107 8.17 -17.01 24.12
C ASP A 107 8.27 -17.86 22.84
N ILE A 108 8.82 -17.31 21.76
CA ILE A 108 9.06 -18.01 20.49
C ILE A 108 10.41 -18.74 20.58
N ASN A 109 10.48 -19.94 19.97
CA ASN A 109 11.74 -20.69 19.88
C ASN A 109 12.82 -19.80 19.26
N VAL A 110 14.02 -19.78 19.85
CA VAL A 110 15.18 -18.99 19.40
C VAL A 110 15.48 -19.20 17.92
N ASP A 111 15.26 -20.42 17.42
CA ASP A 111 15.46 -20.77 16.01
C ASP A 111 14.53 -20.02 15.06
N TYR A 112 13.44 -19.44 15.55
CA TYR A 112 12.43 -18.70 14.76
C TYR A 112 12.38 -17.21 15.09
N GLN A 113 13.23 -16.71 16.01
CA GLN A 113 13.21 -15.29 16.39
C GLN A 113 13.56 -14.37 15.23
N TYR A 114 14.44 -14.82 14.31
CA TYR A 114 14.80 -14.03 13.11
C TYR A 114 13.60 -13.76 12.19
N LEU A 115 12.54 -14.57 12.26
CA LEU A 115 11.33 -14.38 11.47
C LEU A 115 10.49 -13.21 11.99
N VAL A 116 10.57 -12.86 13.28
CA VAL A 116 9.70 -11.88 13.96
C VAL A 116 10.42 -10.61 14.40
N ASP A 117 11.75 -10.62 14.42
CA ASP A 117 12.62 -9.46 14.61
C ASP A 117 13.74 -9.47 13.56
N PRO A 118 13.42 -9.22 12.28
CA PRO A 118 14.43 -9.16 11.25
C PRO A 118 15.31 -7.93 11.47
N ILE A 119 16.62 -8.17 11.32
CA ILE A 119 17.63 -7.12 11.29
C ILE A 119 17.54 -6.45 9.90
N GLY A 120 16.60 -5.51 9.72
CA GLY A 120 16.45 -4.81 8.44
C GLY A 120 15.12 -4.08 8.23
N PRO A 121 14.95 -3.44 7.05
CA PRO A 121 13.68 -2.81 6.67
C PRO A 121 12.57 -3.86 6.52
N LEU A 122 11.31 -3.43 6.72
CA LEU A 122 10.12 -4.29 6.61
C LEU A 122 9.94 -5.02 5.30
N ASP A 123 10.52 -4.49 4.22
CA ASP A 123 10.49 -5.14 2.92
C ASP A 123 11.06 -6.58 3.00
N ASN A 124 11.79 -6.89 4.07
CA ASN A 124 12.35 -8.20 4.40
C ASN A 124 11.58 -8.97 5.50
N MET A 125 10.44 -8.47 5.98
CA MET A 125 9.64 -9.16 6.98
C MET A 125 8.82 -10.29 6.35
N ASP A 126 8.78 -11.42 7.04
CA ASP A 126 7.92 -12.52 6.64
C ASP A 126 6.44 -12.19 6.88
N LEU A 127 5.62 -12.67 5.95
CA LEU A 127 4.17 -12.55 6.03
C LEU A 127 3.58 -13.82 6.64
N ILE A 128 2.67 -13.65 7.60
CA ILE A 128 2.01 -14.76 8.29
C ILE A 128 0.49 -14.65 8.19
N LEU A 129 -0.19 -15.80 8.07
CA LEU A 129 -1.64 -15.88 8.06
C LEU A 129 -2.15 -16.33 9.43
N PHE A 130 -3.23 -15.72 9.92
CA PHE A 130 -3.87 -16.09 11.18
C PHE A 130 -5.32 -16.54 10.94
N PRO A 131 -5.53 -17.84 10.65
CA PRO A 131 -6.85 -18.36 10.34
C PRO A 131 -7.91 -17.85 11.32
N VAL A 132 -9.06 -17.42 10.80
CA VAL A 132 -10.19 -16.76 11.50
C VAL A 132 -10.00 -15.24 11.60
N LEU A 133 -8.78 -14.77 11.83
CA LEU A 133 -8.49 -13.34 11.96
C LEU A 133 -8.27 -12.67 10.61
N GLU A 134 -8.29 -13.36 9.47
CA GLU A 134 -8.19 -12.67 8.18
C GLU A 134 -9.53 -12.47 7.45
N PHE A 135 -10.64 -13.00 7.97
CA PHE A 135 -11.96 -12.91 7.30
C PHE A 135 -12.68 -11.58 7.46
N ARG A 136 -11.98 -10.51 7.83
CA ARG A 136 -12.62 -9.32 8.38
C ARG A 136 -12.46 -8.17 7.38
N ASN A 137 -13.51 -7.40 7.16
CA ASN A 137 -13.50 -6.30 6.21
C ASN A 137 -12.83 -5.04 6.78
N CYS A 138 -12.33 -4.19 5.87
CA CYS A 138 -11.64 -2.96 6.24
C CYS A 138 -12.62 -1.83 6.61
N ASP A 139 -12.31 -1.09 7.66
CA ASP A 139 -12.90 0.19 8.05
C ASP A 139 -11.84 1.05 8.75
N ASN A 140 -11.52 2.21 8.17
CA ASN A 140 -10.49 3.11 8.67
C ASN A 140 -10.78 3.66 10.08
N ARG A 141 -12.01 3.54 10.56
CA ARG A 141 -12.44 4.02 11.88
C ARG A 141 -12.40 2.93 12.93
N ALA A 142 -12.27 1.67 12.52
CA ALA A 142 -12.23 0.57 13.45
C ALA A 142 -10.85 0.48 14.11
N ILE A 143 -10.84 0.71 15.42
CA ILE A 143 -9.65 0.54 16.24
C ILE A 143 -9.67 -0.87 16.82
N ALA A 144 -8.62 -1.63 16.50
CA ALA A 144 -8.42 -2.95 17.05
C ALA A 144 -6.98 -3.12 17.51
N THR A 145 -6.81 -3.84 18.61
CA THR A 145 -5.50 -4.14 19.17
C THR A 145 -5.25 -5.64 19.09
N TYR A 146 -4.10 -5.97 18.52
CA TYR A 146 -3.60 -7.34 18.45
C TYR A 146 -2.65 -7.60 19.60
N THR A 147 -2.98 -8.58 20.44
CA THR A 147 -2.16 -8.98 21.59
C THR A 147 -1.72 -10.43 21.41
N PRO A 148 -0.52 -10.66 20.86
CA PRO A 148 0.04 -12.00 20.82
C PRO A 148 0.38 -12.47 22.25
N ARG A 149 0.17 -13.75 22.53
CA ARG A 149 0.56 -14.44 23.76
C ARG A 149 1.23 -15.77 23.37
N LYS A 150 1.93 -16.40 24.31
CA LYS A 150 2.63 -17.67 24.11
C LYS A 150 1.87 -18.75 23.33
N SER A 151 0.57 -18.91 23.58
CA SER A 151 -0.25 -19.97 22.97
C SER A 151 -1.56 -19.47 22.37
N SER A 152 -1.71 -18.15 22.25
CA SER A 152 -2.95 -17.56 21.74
C SER A 152 -2.68 -16.19 21.15
N PHE A 153 -3.56 -15.77 20.26
CA PHE A 153 -3.53 -14.43 19.70
C PHE A 153 -4.87 -13.79 20.00
N THR A 154 -4.85 -12.70 20.76
CA THR A 154 -6.07 -12.01 21.19
C THR A 154 -6.30 -10.80 20.32
N LEU A 155 -7.53 -10.66 19.86
CA LEU A 155 -8.03 -9.48 19.20
C LEU A 155 -8.95 -8.73 20.15
N THR A 156 -8.64 -7.47 20.41
CA THR A 156 -9.49 -6.57 21.20
C THR A 156 -10.02 -5.48 20.29
N LEU A 157 -11.31 -5.20 20.38
CA LEU A 157 -11.96 -4.11 19.66
C LEU A 157 -12.16 -2.95 20.62
N ASP A 158 -11.93 -1.74 20.13
CA ASP A 158 -12.38 -0.54 20.83
C ASP A 158 -13.84 -0.25 20.47
N GLY A 159 -14.67 0.02 21.47
CA GLY A 159 -16.10 0.29 21.31
C GLY A 159 -17.05 -0.90 21.52
N SER A 160 -18.34 -0.60 21.51
CA SER A 160 -19.43 -1.57 21.68
C SER A 160 -19.92 -2.08 20.32
N LEU A 161 -20.13 -3.39 20.21
CA LEU A 161 -20.78 -4.02 19.07
C LEU A 161 -22.20 -4.45 19.43
N GLU A 162 -23.17 -4.10 18.59
CA GLU A 162 -24.55 -4.58 18.69
C GLU A 162 -24.71 -5.93 17.98
N PRO A 163 -25.63 -6.80 18.45
CA PRO A 163 -25.94 -8.06 17.77
C PRO A 163 -26.32 -7.84 16.29
N GLY A 164 -25.65 -8.58 15.41
CA GLY A 164 -25.86 -8.47 13.96
C GLY A 164 -25.01 -7.42 13.26
N GLN A 165 -24.21 -6.62 13.99
CA GLN A 165 -23.20 -5.77 13.37
C GLN A 165 -22.01 -6.58 12.89
N GLU A 166 -21.52 -6.20 11.71
CA GLU A 166 -20.28 -6.73 11.17
C GLU A 166 -19.07 -6.22 11.96
N ILE A 167 -18.11 -7.10 12.21
CA ILE A 167 -16.85 -6.73 12.84
C ILE A 167 -15.86 -6.28 11.75
N ARG A 168 -15.42 -5.03 11.81
CA ARG A 168 -14.51 -4.41 10.83
C ARG A 168 -13.21 -3.93 11.49
N PHE A 169 -12.17 -3.69 10.69
CA PHE A 169 -10.81 -3.37 11.16
C PHE A 169 -10.14 -2.35 10.25
N SER A 170 -9.28 -1.51 10.81
CA SER A 170 -8.32 -0.79 9.96
C SER A 170 -7.26 -1.77 9.45
N TYR A 171 -6.99 -1.72 8.14
CA TYR A 171 -5.82 -2.37 7.53
C TYR A 171 -4.56 -1.50 7.62
N SER A 172 -4.65 -0.31 8.23
CA SER A 172 -3.48 0.53 8.48
C SER A 172 -2.50 -0.22 9.37
N VAL A 173 -1.24 -0.24 8.94
CA VAL A 173 -0.13 -0.88 9.66
C VAL A 173 0.44 0.02 10.75
N ASP A 174 0.06 1.30 10.75
CA ASP A 174 0.57 2.30 11.67
C ASP A 174 -0.38 2.51 12.86
N GLU A 175 0.03 2.09 14.06
CA GLU A 175 -0.69 2.39 15.31
C GLU A 175 -0.79 3.91 15.59
N THR A 176 0.08 4.72 14.97
CA THR A 176 0.11 6.20 15.07
C THR A 176 -0.59 6.92 13.91
N ASP A 177 -0.82 6.24 12.79
CA ASP A 177 -1.56 6.71 11.61
C ASP A 177 -2.71 5.72 11.27
N MET A 178 -3.41 5.24 12.30
CA MET A 178 -4.45 4.19 12.24
C MET A 178 -5.64 4.53 11.34
N THR A 179 -5.75 5.79 10.91
CA THR A 179 -6.91 6.37 10.24
C THR A 179 -6.80 6.44 8.71
N HIS A 180 -5.71 5.95 8.12
CA HIS A 180 -5.40 6.25 6.72
C HIS A 180 -4.97 5.04 5.88
N PHE A 181 -5.93 4.19 5.50
CA PHE A 181 -5.75 3.25 4.41
C PHE A 181 -6.25 3.90 3.09
N PRO A 182 -5.38 4.29 2.14
CA PRO A 182 -5.81 5.06 0.96
C PRO A 182 -6.47 4.16 -0.10
N ASN A 183 -7.48 4.69 -0.80
CA ASN A 183 -8.20 3.96 -1.85
C ASN A 183 -7.30 3.42 -2.98
N ARG A 184 -6.19 4.10 -3.27
CA ARG A 184 -5.18 3.61 -4.22
C ARG A 184 -4.63 2.25 -3.77
N GLN A 185 -4.17 2.17 -2.51
CA GLN A 185 -3.62 0.95 -1.94
C GLN A 185 -4.70 -0.13 -1.81
N ALA A 186 -5.89 0.24 -1.33
CA ALA A 186 -7.03 -0.67 -1.25
C ALA A 186 -7.37 -1.30 -2.62
N LEU A 187 -7.29 -0.52 -3.70
CA LEU A 187 -7.63 -0.98 -5.03
C LEU A 187 -6.54 -1.87 -5.62
N VAL A 188 -5.28 -1.44 -5.52
CA VAL A 188 -4.15 -2.14 -6.14
C VAL A 188 -3.78 -3.41 -5.39
N GLU A 189 -3.75 -3.36 -4.06
CA GLU A 189 -3.29 -4.47 -3.22
C GLU A 189 -4.41 -5.38 -2.71
N TYR A 190 -5.66 -4.89 -2.63
CA TYR A 190 -6.78 -5.64 -2.04
C TYR A 190 -8.01 -5.71 -2.95
N GLY A 191 -7.98 -5.12 -4.15
CA GLY A 191 -9.07 -5.19 -5.13
C GLY A 191 -10.38 -4.52 -4.70
N PHE A 192 -10.36 -3.55 -3.79
CA PHE A 192 -11.56 -2.81 -3.39
C PHE A 192 -11.32 -1.30 -3.30
N ALA A 193 -12.39 -0.51 -3.40
CA ALA A 193 -12.34 0.92 -3.12
C ALA A 193 -13.41 1.27 -2.09
N MET A 194 -13.06 2.08 -1.10
CA MET A 194 -14.02 2.60 -0.12
C MET A 194 -14.86 3.70 -0.77
N GLN A 195 -16.16 3.67 -0.53
CA GLN A 195 -17.10 4.66 -1.08
C GLN A 195 -16.93 6.05 -0.47
N THR A 196 -16.51 6.12 0.80
CA THR A 196 -16.27 7.36 1.54
C THR A 196 -14.86 7.32 2.10
N PRO A 197 -13.82 7.49 1.26
CA PRO A 197 -12.46 7.44 1.74
C PRO A 197 -12.25 8.60 2.71
N ASP A 198 -11.78 8.30 3.92
CA ASP A 198 -11.34 9.32 4.86
C ASP A 198 -10.05 10.02 4.37
N CYS A 199 -9.40 9.46 3.33
CA CYS A 199 -8.19 9.97 2.70
C CYS A 199 -8.13 9.62 1.20
N ILE A 200 -7.93 10.62 0.35
CA ILE A 200 -7.58 10.43 -1.06
C ILE A 200 -6.13 10.86 -1.26
N GLU A 201 -5.32 9.94 -1.78
CA GLU A 201 -3.93 10.22 -2.17
C GLU A 201 -3.82 10.30 -3.69
N VAL A 202 -3.31 11.43 -4.19
CA VAL A 202 -3.08 11.65 -5.62
C VAL A 202 -1.58 11.82 -5.85
N PRO A 203 -0.91 10.87 -6.52
CA PRO A 203 0.52 11.01 -6.81
C PRO A 203 0.77 12.11 -7.83
N LEU A 204 1.82 12.89 -7.57
CA LEU A 204 2.24 13.98 -8.44
C LEU A 204 3.36 13.52 -9.35
N PRO A 205 3.38 13.97 -10.62
CA PRO A 205 4.43 13.65 -11.58
C PRO A 205 5.69 14.45 -11.27
N ILE A 206 6.39 14.08 -10.21
CA ILE A 206 7.65 14.70 -9.81
C ILE A 206 8.76 13.68 -10.09
N SER A 207 9.68 14.05 -10.98
CA SER A 207 10.80 13.16 -11.34
C SER A 207 11.83 13.11 -10.22
N ASP A 208 12.18 11.90 -9.77
CA ASP A 208 13.26 11.67 -8.79
C ASP A 208 14.65 12.03 -9.35
N ALA A 209 14.81 12.11 -10.67
CA ALA A 209 16.09 12.34 -11.35
C ALA A 209 16.75 13.70 -11.01
N GLN A 210 16.03 14.62 -10.37
CA GLN A 210 16.53 15.95 -10.01
C GLN A 210 16.90 16.11 -8.53
N TYR A 211 16.68 15.10 -7.68
CA TYR A 211 16.77 15.25 -6.22
C TYR A 211 17.66 14.19 -5.54
N PRO A 212 18.98 14.20 -5.77
CA PRO A 212 19.87 13.15 -5.28
C PRO A 212 20.16 13.15 -3.77
N ALA A 213 19.52 14.00 -2.94
CA ALA A 213 20.04 14.25 -1.58
C ALA A 213 19.02 14.64 -0.48
N PHE A 214 17.72 14.35 -0.61
CA PHE A 214 16.82 14.38 0.56
C PHE A 214 16.63 13.01 1.22
N HIS A 215 17.20 11.96 0.63
CA HIS A 215 17.20 10.61 1.21
C HIS A 215 18.25 10.40 2.31
N SER A 216 19.05 11.41 2.65
CA SER A 216 20.12 11.28 3.66
C SER A 216 20.14 12.43 4.66
N SER A 217 19.32 12.35 5.71
CA SER A 217 19.74 12.72 7.07
C SER A 217 18.61 12.50 8.07
N GLN A 218 18.63 11.34 8.73
CA GLN A 218 18.53 11.17 10.20
C GLN A 218 17.44 11.87 11.02
N VAL A 219 16.40 12.49 10.46
CA VAL A 219 15.31 13.06 11.26
C VAL A 219 14.01 12.77 10.57
N TYR A 220 13.54 11.53 10.69
CA TYR A 220 12.21 11.12 11.13
C TYR A 220 12.33 9.61 11.21
N PHE A 221 11.89 9.00 12.31
CA PHE A 221 11.72 7.56 12.37
C PHE A 221 10.77 7.22 11.22
N GLY A 222 11.30 6.77 10.07
CA GLY A 222 10.49 6.12 9.06
C GLY A 222 9.71 5.07 9.82
N ASN A 223 8.38 5.11 9.71
CA ASN A 223 7.54 4.19 10.43
C ASN A 223 8.10 2.78 10.17
N PRO A 224 8.54 2.05 11.21
CA PRO A 224 9.09 0.71 11.04
C PRO A 224 8.00 -0.27 10.58
N TYR A 225 6.79 0.20 10.29
CA TYR A 225 5.64 -0.50 9.69
C TYR A 225 5.27 -0.04 8.26
N GLU A 226 6.07 0.82 7.58
CA GLU A 226 5.93 1.14 6.15
C GLU A 226 7.03 0.59 5.21
N THR A 227 6.63 0.15 4.02
CA THR A 227 7.54 -0.26 2.93
C THR A 227 8.24 0.93 2.28
N SER A 228 9.42 0.71 1.71
CA SER A 228 10.19 1.78 1.04
C SER A 228 9.45 2.42 -0.14
N ALA A 229 8.67 1.63 -0.88
CA ALA A 229 7.83 2.11 -1.98
C ALA A 229 6.71 3.04 -1.50
N ASN A 230 6.04 2.70 -0.40
CA ASN A 230 4.97 3.54 0.17
C ASN A 230 5.52 4.87 0.70
N GLN A 231 6.71 4.87 1.30
CA GLN A 231 7.38 6.10 1.74
C GLN A 231 7.74 7.01 0.57
N ALA A 232 8.33 6.45 -0.50
CA ALA A 232 8.65 7.21 -1.70
C ALA A 232 7.40 7.84 -2.34
N GLN A 233 6.30 7.09 -2.38
CA GLN A 233 5.04 7.55 -2.95
C GLN A 233 4.38 8.67 -2.12
N LYS A 234 4.36 8.54 -0.78
CA LYS A 234 3.86 9.59 0.12
C LYS A 234 4.66 10.89 -0.02
N ALA A 235 5.96 10.79 -0.27
CA ALA A 235 6.82 11.96 -0.49
C ALA A 235 6.48 12.75 -1.76
N VAL A 236 5.66 12.21 -2.66
CA VAL A 236 5.24 12.85 -3.91
C VAL A 236 3.73 12.90 -4.10
N SER A 237 2.91 12.69 -3.06
CA SER A 237 1.44 12.72 -3.17
C SER A 237 0.78 13.93 -2.52
N ILE A 238 -0.39 14.30 -3.03
CA ILE A 238 -1.35 15.19 -2.35
C ILE A 238 -2.26 14.32 -1.50
N ARG A 239 -2.51 14.77 -0.26
CA ARG A 239 -3.40 14.09 0.67
C ARG A 239 -4.64 14.94 0.94
N LEU A 240 -5.82 14.40 0.63
CA LEU A 240 -7.11 15.02 0.93
C LEU A 240 -7.80 14.18 2.02
N CYS A 241 -7.64 14.58 3.28
CA CYS A 241 -8.29 13.91 4.42
C CYS A 241 -9.59 14.60 4.84
N SER A 242 -10.61 13.79 5.17
CA SER A 242 -11.88 14.25 5.75
C SER A 242 -11.75 14.62 7.24
N HIS A 243 -10.81 14.00 7.97
CA HIS A 243 -10.52 14.27 9.39
C HIS A 243 -9.15 14.91 9.60
N ARG A 244 -9.14 15.95 10.45
CA ARG A 244 -8.04 16.93 10.64
C ARG A 244 -7.37 16.83 12.01
N GLU A 245 -7.32 15.65 12.62
CA GLU A 245 -6.68 15.51 13.93
C GLU A 245 -5.29 14.92 13.75
N GLY A 246 -4.25 15.75 13.92
CA GLY A 246 -2.91 15.23 14.23
C GLY A 246 -1.71 15.87 13.54
N PHE A 247 -1.83 16.62 12.45
CA PHE A 247 -0.63 17.21 11.82
C PHE A 247 -0.12 18.41 12.63
N PRO A 248 1.05 18.31 13.31
CA PRO A 248 1.61 19.44 14.01
C PRO A 248 2.15 20.43 12.96
N SER A 249 2.02 21.73 13.21
CA SER A 249 2.96 22.78 12.75
C SER A 249 3.32 22.90 11.25
N MET A 250 2.38 22.77 10.31
CA MET A 250 2.57 23.35 8.96
C MET A 250 1.70 24.59 8.79
N ASP A 251 2.26 25.63 8.18
CA ASP A 251 1.52 26.84 7.80
C ASP A 251 0.30 26.45 6.95
N ALA A 252 -0.79 27.19 7.12
CA ALA A 252 -2.12 26.90 6.57
C ALA A 252 -2.18 26.48 5.07
N PRO A 253 -1.33 26.98 4.13
CA PRO A 253 -1.41 26.52 2.73
C PRO A 253 -0.78 25.14 2.47
N PHE A 254 0.02 24.60 3.39
CA PHE A 254 0.78 23.37 3.16
C PHE A 254 0.17 22.11 3.79
N GLN A 255 -0.91 22.26 4.57
CA GLN A 255 -1.52 21.15 5.31
C GLN A 255 -2.08 20.02 4.43
N LEU A 256 -2.28 20.27 3.13
CA LEU A 256 -2.75 19.29 2.13
C LEU A 256 -1.62 18.48 1.49
N PHE A 257 -0.37 18.84 1.77
CA PHE A 257 0.80 18.24 1.15
C PHE A 257 1.63 17.52 2.21
N HIS A 258 2.26 16.41 1.83
CA HIS A 258 3.26 15.80 2.69
C HIS A 258 4.42 16.78 2.93
N ARG A 259 5.00 16.75 4.14
CA ARG A 259 6.11 17.66 4.50
C ARG A 259 7.29 17.54 3.54
N ASP A 260 7.61 16.32 3.12
CA ASP A 260 8.72 16.06 2.20
C ASP A 260 8.46 16.64 0.82
N LEU A 261 7.23 16.58 0.33
CA LEU A 261 6.84 17.20 -0.94
C LEU A 261 7.05 18.72 -0.86
N VAL A 262 6.58 19.34 0.23
CA VAL A 262 6.76 20.79 0.46
C VAL A 262 8.24 21.15 0.55
N ALA A 263 9.05 20.34 1.23
CA ALA A 263 10.50 20.55 1.34
C ALA A 263 11.20 20.41 -0.02
N ARG A 264 10.85 19.40 -0.82
CA ARG A 264 11.36 19.19 -2.18
C ARG A 264 11.06 20.39 -3.08
N VAL A 265 9.80 20.83 -3.12
CA VAL A 265 9.38 21.97 -3.95
C VAL A 265 9.99 23.28 -3.45
N ALA A 266 10.07 23.47 -2.13
CA ALA A 266 10.74 24.63 -1.55
C ALA A 266 12.23 24.68 -1.95
N PHE A 267 12.90 23.53 -1.96
CA PHE A 267 14.26 23.42 -2.43
C PHE A 267 14.38 23.71 -3.93
N GLU A 268 13.44 23.25 -4.77
CA GLU A 268 13.43 23.52 -6.22
C GLU A 268 13.51 25.02 -6.52
N VAL A 269 12.61 25.78 -5.90
CA VAL A 269 12.40 27.22 -6.14
C VAL A 269 13.32 28.13 -5.32
N ALA A 270 14.06 27.57 -4.37
CA ALA A 270 14.99 28.30 -3.51
C ALA A 270 16.15 28.92 -4.31
N SER A 271 16.56 30.13 -3.91
CA SER A 271 17.77 30.77 -4.42
C SER A 271 19.03 29.96 -4.04
N PRO A 272 20.19 30.15 -4.70
CA PRO A 272 21.42 29.42 -4.33
C PRO A 272 21.81 29.59 -2.85
N CYS A 273 21.63 30.78 -2.28
CA CYS A 273 21.89 31.05 -0.86
C CYS A 273 20.90 30.33 0.04
N GLU A 274 19.62 30.28 -0.35
CA GLU A 274 18.57 29.57 0.40
C GLU A 274 18.77 28.06 0.33
N LYS A 275 19.16 27.52 -0.83
CA LYS A 275 19.54 26.10 -1.01
C LYS A 275 20.71 25.71 -0.11
N ALA A 276 21.72 26.57 0.01
CA ALA A 276 22.84 26.33 0.92
C ALA A 276 22.38 26.28 2.39
N ARG A 277 21.45 27.15 2.79
CA ARG A 277 20.86 27.15 4.15
C ARG A 277 19.98 25.93 4.42
N LEU A 278 19.10 25.57 3.48
CA LEU A 278 18.21 24.40 3.59
C LEU A 278 18.98 23.08 3.65
N ARG A 279 20.16 23.00 3.02
CA ARG A 279 21.07 21.83 3.13
C ARG A 279 21.67 21.68 4.52
N THR A 280 21.87 22.78 5.25
CA THR A 280 22.49 22.78 6.57
C THR A 280 21.49 22.69 7.70
N ASP A 281 20.27 23.20 7.50
CA ASP A 281 19.16 23.11 8.44
C ASP A 281 17.83 23.15 7.65
N PRO A 282 17.20 21.98 7.42
CA PRO A 282 15.95 21.88 6.67
C PRO A 282 14.73 22.43 7.41
N VAL A 283 14.86 22.76 8.71
CA VAL A 283 13.80 23.31 9.56
C VAL A 283 13.86 24.84 9.63
N VAL A 284 14.92 25.46 9.08
CA VAL A 284 15.04 26.93 9.01
C VAL A 284 13.82 27.55 8.34
N ARG A 285 13.27 28.57 9.02
CA ARG A 285 12.17 29.38 8.50
C ARG A 285 12.56 29.98 7.14
N ARG A 286 11.79 29.59 6.13
CA ARG A 286 11.92 30.06 4.74
C ARG A 286 11.70 31.56 4.68
N ASN A 287 12.40 32.25 3.78
CA ASN A 287 12.08 33.63 3.49
C ASN A 287 10.73 33.72 2.73
N ASN A 288 10.08 34.89 2.77
CA ASN A 288 8.76 35.08 2.15
C ASN A 288 8.77 34.79 0.63
N GLN A 289 9.86 35.10 -0.07
CA GLN A 289 9.99 34.87 -1.50
C GLN A 289 10.03 33.36 -1.84
N CYS A 290 10.78 32.56 -1.08
CA CYS A 290 10.83 31.12 -1.22
C CYS A 290 9.47 30.49 -0.85
N PHE A 291 8.82 30.99 0.19
CA PHE A 291 7.48 30.56 0.58
C PHE A 291 6.45 30.79 -0.54
N ASP A 292 6.38 32.00 -1.08
CA ASP A 292 5.43 32.35 -2.16
C ASP A 292 5.73 31.57 -3.45
N ALA A 293 7.01 31.41 -3.79
CA ALA A 293 7.42 30.61 -4.94
C ALA A 293 7.07 29.12 -4.77
N THR A 294 7.15 28.59 -3.54
CA THR A 294 6.77 27.20 -3.23
C THR A 294 5.27 27.02 -3.47
N ILE A 295 4.44 27.95 -3.00
CA ILE A 295 2.98 27.92 -3.22
C ILE A 295 2.66 28.00 -4.72
N ALA A 296 3.30 28.91 -5.45
CA ALA A 296 3.09 29.07 -6.88
C ALA A 296 3.42 27.77 -7.65
N ARG A 297 4.55 27.14 -7.31
CA ARG A 297 4.98 25.88 -7.93
C ARG A 297 4.06 24.71 -7.59
N LEU A 298 3.65 24.55 -6.32
CA LEU A 298 2.67 23.53 -5.94
C LEU A 298 1.34 23.71 -6.70
N ARG A 299 0.87 24.96 -6.86
CA ARG A 299 -0.35 25.27 -7.63
C ARG A 299 -0.20 24.88 -9.10
N GLU A 300 0.95 25.16 -9.71
CA GLU A 300 1.26 24.75 -11.08
C GLU A 300 1.21 23.22 -11.24
N ILE A 301 1.87 22.48 -10.34
CA ILE A 301 1.89 21.00 -10.34
C ILE A 301 0.47 20.44 -10.20
N CYS A 302 -0.33 20.99 -9.27
CA CYS A 302 -1.74 20.58 -9.10
C CYS A 302 -2.56 20.86 -10.36
N THR A 303 -2.38 22.03 -10.97
CA THR A 303 -3.14 22.45 -12.17
C THR A 303 -2.79 21.58 -13.36
N SER A 304 -1.49 21.30 -13.57
CA SER A 304 -1.01 20.37 -14.60
C SER A 304 -1.57 18.96 -14.41
N THR A 305 -1.55 18.47 -13.17
CA THR A 305 -2.10 17.15 -12.82
C THR A 305 -3.61 17.07 -13.09
N LEU A 306 -4.38 18.07 -12.69
CA LEU A 306 -5.82 18.14 -12.98
C LEU A 306 -6.13 18.23 -14.47
N ASN A 307 -5.34 19.00 -15.22
CA ASN A 307 -5.53 19.12 -16.66
C ASN A 307 -5.25 17.81 -17.40
N ARG A 308 -4.24 17.06 -16.95
CA ARG A 308 -3.96 15.70 -17.47
C ARG A 308 -5.15 14.77 -17.24
N LEU A 309 -5.61 14.67 -15.98
CA LEU A 309 -6.75 13.82 -15.64
C LEU A 309 -8.02 14.19 -16.44
N ARG A 310 -8.31 15.49 -16.62
CA ARG A 310 -9.46 15.96 -17.42
C ARG A 310 -9.32 15.71 -18.92
N ALA A 311 -8.10 15.77 -19.46
CA ALA A 311 -7.86 15.45 -20.86
C ALA A 311 -8.14 13.97 -21.13
N ASP A 312 -7.92 13.13 -20.13
CA ASP A 312 -8.20 11.70 -20.16
C ASP A 312 -9.70 11.39 -19.92
N ASP A 313 -10.41 12.13 -19.05
CA ASP A 313 -11.88 12.03 -18.93
C ASP A 313 -12.61 12.32 -20.26
N ALA A 314 -12.04 13.22 -21.09
CA ALA A 314 -12.56 13.48 -22.43
C ALA A 314 -12.39 12.27 -23.38
N ILE A 315 -11.46 11.37 -23.09
CA ILE A 315 -11.29 10.07 -23.75
C ILE A 315 -12.34 9.07 -23.23
N ASP A 316 -12.71 9.10 -21.95
CA ASP A 316 -13.76 8.24 -21.38
C ASP A 316 -15.13 8.48 -22.02
N SER A 317 -15.49 9.73 -22.36
CA SER A 317 -16.70 10.01 -23.14
C SER A 317 -16.72 9.33 -24.53
N LYS A 318 -15.55 8.98 -25.08
CA LYS A 318 -15.41 8.21 -26.33
C LYS A 318 -15.35 6.69 -26.08
N ILE A 319 -14.92 6.24 -24.90
CA ILE A 319 -14.91 4.83 -24.50
C ILE A 319 -16.31 4.37 -24.12
N ASP A 320 -17.12 5.19 -23.44
CA ASP A 320 -18.54 4.89 -23.15
C ASP A 320 -19.35 4.64 -24.43
N ASN A 321 -19.04 5.38 -25.50
CA ASN A 321 -19.63 5.16 -26.84
C ASN A 321 -19.16 3.86 -27.51
N ARG A 322 -17.99 3.33 -27.16
CA ARG A 322 -17.48 2.04 -27.66
C ARG A 322 -17.94 0.85 -26.81
N ALA A 323 -18.13 1.02 -25.51
CA ALA A 323 -18.66 -0.01 -24.62
C ALA A 323 -20.14 -0.30 -24.93
N GLN A 324 -20.92 0.71 -25.32
CA GLN A 324 -22.29 0.51 -25.84
C GLN A 324 -22.36 -0.32 -27.13
N LEU A 325 -21.25 -0.39 -27.89
CA LEU A 325 -21.14 -1.19 -29.12
C LEU A 325 -20.82 -2.68 -28.86
N TYR A 326 -20.46 -3.06 -27.62
CA TYR A 326 -20.20 -4.45 -27.22
C TYR A 326 -21.31 -5.06 -26.35
N ILE A 327 -22.37 -4.29 -26.05
CA ILE A 327 -23.56 -4.72 -25.30
C ILE A 327 -24.82 -4.59 -26.18
N SER A 328 -24.67 -4.66 -27.51
CA SER A 328 -25.77 -4.75 -28.49
C SER A 328 -25.61 -5.97 -29.37
#